data_AF-A0A7Z7FUS5-F1
#
_entry.id   AF-A0A7Z7FUS5-F1
#
_cell.length_a   1.000
_cell.length_b   1.000
_cell.length_c   1.000
_cell.angle_alpha   90.00
_cell.angle_beta   90.00
_cell.angle_gamma   90.00
#
_symmetry.space_group_name_H-M   'P 1'
#
loop_
_entity.id
_entity.type
_entity.pdbx_description
1 polymer ?
#
loop_
_entity_poly.entity_id
_entity_poly.type
_entity_poly.pdbx_seq_one_letter_code
_entity_poly.pdbx_strand_id
1 'polypeptide(L)'
;MRNRFRMLVALGGAASLFVGLVTATAVKPVDAQWLDREVATATLTAKTIPPPLLAGTTPYCNWNSVITTTALIFTWAPPAGYASTSVRITAQKGGATQVITGATTTSSGGVYTTTVPVSLLNALGSLLGATVVIHLAVVDQPTGWLSKPVDYTWTMTLAGIAVSCSGQPT
;
A
#
# COMPACT_ATOMS: atom_id res chain seq x y z
N MET A 1 44.53 113.17 -20.25
CA MET A 1 43.14 112.67 -20.17
C MET A 1 42.63 112.41 -21.57
N ARG A 2 41.84 111.33 -21.75
CA ARG A 2 40.95 111.00 -22.88
C ARG A 2 41.50 110.04 -23.96
N ASN A 3 41.12 108.76 -23.84
CA ASN A 3 40.98 107.73 -24.87
C ASN A 3 39.84 106.81 -24.37
N ARG A 4 38.58 106.85 -24.83
CA ARG A 4 37.94 106.50 -26.12
C ARG A 4 37.93 104.99 -26.47
N PHE A 5 36.72 104.51 -26.83
CA PHE A 5 36.33 103.29 -27.59
C PHE A 5 36.27 101.96 -26.81
N ARG A 6 35.07 101.46 -26.44
CA ARG A 6 34.09 100.59 -27.17
C ARG A 6 34.20 99.13 -26.69
N MET A 7 33.20 98.59 -26.00
CA MET A 7 32.06 97.85 -26.57
C MET A 7 32.49 96.51 -27.16
N LEU A 8 32.20 95.40 -26.46
CA LEU A 8 31.80 94.09 -27.01
C LEU A 8 31.41 93.14 -25.87
N VAL A 9 30.14 93.24 -25.49
CA VAL A 9 29.37 92.19 -24.83
C VAL A 9 29.06 91.10 -25.86
N ALA A 10 28.88 89.87 -25.38
CA ALA A 10 28.32 88.69 -26.06
C ALA A 10 29.32 87.76 -26.78
N LEU A 11 29.93 86.84 -26.02
CA LEU A 11 30.41 85.54 -26.55
C LEU A 11 30.73 84.51 -25.45
N GLY A 12 30.01 84.53 -24.32
CA GLY A 12 30.26 83.63 -23.18
C GLY A 12 29.20 82.55 -22.92
N GLY A 13 28.12 82.49 -23.68
CA GLY A 13 26.87 81.82 -23.25
C GLY A 13 26.42 80.57 -24.00
N ALA A 14 27.20 80.01 -24.93
CA ALA A 14 26.67 79.01 -25.88
C ALA A 14 27.39 77.65 -25.90
N ALA A 15 28.27 77.33 -24.93
CA ALA A 15 29.10 76.13 -24.98
C ALA A 15 28.92 75.11 -23.84
N SER A 16 27.99 75.32 -22.89
CA SER A 16 27.88 74.47 -21.69
C SER A 16 26.68 73.51 -21.66
N LEU A 17 25.85 73.45 -22.71
CA LEU A 17 24.55 72.74 -22.66
C LEU A 17 24.52 71.35 -23.32
N PHE A 18 25.65 70.78 -23.77
CA PHE A 18 25.65 69.55 -24.58
C PHE A 18 26.39 68.33 -24.00
N VAL A 19 26.87 68.34 -22.76
CA VAL A 19 27.63 67.20 -22.19
C VAL A 19 26.80 66.29 -21.27
N GLY A 20 25.54 66.64 -20.97
CA GLY A 20 24.74 65.92 -19.97
C GLY A 20 23.99 64.66 -20.44
N LEU A 21 23.98 64.31 -21.74
CA LEU A 21 22.99 63.35 -22.28
C LEU A 21 23.49 61.92 -22.59
N VAL A 22 24.77 61.56 -22.36
CA VAL A 22 25.33 60.34 -22.98
C VAL A 22 25.59 59.15 -22.02
N THR A 23 25.19 59.21 -20.74
CA THR A 23 25.42 58.08 -19.82
C THR A 23 24.18 57.54 -19.11
N ALA A 24 22.98 57.78 -19.65
CA ALA A 24 21.80 57.04 -19.20
C ALA A 24 21.93 55.57 -19.63
N THR A 25 22.49 54.74 -18.76
CA THR A 25 22.50 53.29 -18.93
C THR A 25 21.05 52.83 -19.06
N ALA A 26 20.73 52.14 -20.15
CA ALA A 26 19.40 51.59 -20.36
C ALA A 26 19.04 50.70 -19.17
N VAL A 27 18.04 51.13 -18.39
CA VAL A 27 17.52 50.36 -17.26
C VAL A 27 16.95 49.06 -17.85
N LYS A 28 17.66 47.94 -17.64
CA LYS A 28 17.17 46.64 -18.08
C LYS A 28 15.97 46.29 -17.20
N PRO A 29 14.79 45.97 -17.76
CA PRO A 29 13.71 45.39 -16.98
C PRO A 29 14.23 44.09 -16.36
N VAL A 30 14.23 44.02 -15.04
CA VAL A 30 14.50 42.78 -14.31
C VAL A 30 13.13 42.19 -14.00
N ASP A 31 12.80 41.08 -14.65
CA ASP A 31 11.64 40.29 -14.24
C ASP A 31 11.91 39.78 -12.82
N ALA A 32 11.21 40.37 -11.85
CA ALA A 32 11.25 39.91 -10.47
C ALA A 32 10.53 38.55 -10.39
N GLN A 33 11.29 37.47 -10.42
CA GLN A 33 10.78 36.14 -10.15
C GLN A 33 10.77 35.93 -8.64
N TRP A 34 9.59 36.10 -8.03
CA TRP A 34 9.37 35.73 -6.63
C TRP A 34 9.19 34.22 -6.56
N LEU A 35 10.22 33.51 -6.09
CA LEU A 35 10.13 32.09 -5.76
C LEU A 35 9.87 31.99 -4.26
N ASP A 36 8.61 31.87 -3.86
CA ASP A 36 8.31 31.39 -2.51
C ASP A 36 8.54 29.88 -2.49
N ARG A 37 9.35 29.42 -1.54
CA ARG A 37 9.75 28.02 -1.45
C ARG A 37 9.46 27.56 -0.04
N GLU A 38 8.25 27.06 0.20
CA GLU A 38 7.97 26.41 1.47
C GLU A 38 8.57 25.00 1.48
N VAL A 39 9.40 24.73 2.50
CA VAL A 39 9.91 23.39 2.78
C VAL A 39 9.06 22.82 3.91
N ALA A 40 8.17 21.90 3.57
CA ALA A 40 7.47 21.09 4.56
C ALA A 40 8.26 19.81 4.83
N THR A 41 8.50 19.52 6.10
CA THR A 41 9.07 18.23 6.54
C THR A 41 7.96 17.43 7.21
N ALA A 42 7.66 16.25 6.67
CA ALA A 42 6.72 15.32 7.28
C ALA A 42 7.41 13.97 7.53
N THR A 43 7.04 13.31 8.62
CA THR A 43 7.46 11.94 8.89
C THR A 43 6.34 11.00 8.49
N LEU A 44 6.62 10.10 7.55
CA LEU A 44 5.73 8.99 7.22
C LEU A 44 6.18 7.77 8.00
N THR A 45 5.25 7.15 8.72
CA THR A 45 5.49 5.85 9.37
C THR A 45 4.65 4.80 8.65
N ALA A 46 5.29 3.71 8.23
CA ALA A 46 4.58 2.58 7.66
C ALA A 46 3.85 1.84 8.77
N LYS A 47 2.53 1.71 8.66
CA LYS A 47 1.74 0.83 9.53
C LYS A 47 1.97 -0.62 9.09
N THR A 48 2.43 -1.48 9.99
CA THR A 48 2.55 -2.91 9.74
C THR A 48 1.34 -3.64 10.33
N ILE A 49 0.65 -4.44 9.52
CA ILE A 49 -0.42 -5.32 9.97
C ILE A 49 0.20 -6.69 10.26
N PRO A 50 0.22 -7.15 11.51
CA PRO A 50 0.77 -8.46 11.86
C PRO A 50 -0.03 -9.59 11.17
N PRO A 51 0.64 -10.70 10.81
CA PRO A 51 -0.05 -11.86 10.25
C PRO A 51 -0.92 -12.56 11.32
N PRO A 52 -1.90 -13.39 10.90
CA PRO A 52 -2.50 -14.37 11.79
C PRO A 52 -1.44 -15.27 12.42
N LEU A 53 -1.69 -15.73 13.64
CA LEU A 53 -0.86 -16.72 14.31
C LEU A 53 -1.40 -18.12 14.03
N LEU A 54 -0.49 -19.06 13.77
CA LEU A 54 -0.83 -20.48 13.80
C LEU A 54 -1.15 -20.86 15.24
N ALA A 55 -2.33 -21.43 15.47
CA ALA A 55 -2.70 -21.92 16.79
C ALA A 55 -2.22 -23.36 16.97
N GLY A 56 -1.35 -23.60 17.96
CA GLY A 56 -0.77 -24.91 18.29
C GLY A 56 0.68 -25.10 17.81
N THR A 57 1.35 -26.14 18.32
CA THR A 57 2.75 -26.50 17.96
C THR A 57 2.88 -27.07 16.55
N THR A 58 1.78 -27.60 16.01
CA THR A 58 1.61 -27.95 14.60
C THR A 58 0.25 -27.43 14.18
N PRO A 59 0.15 -26.66 13.09
CA PRO A 59 -1.14 -26.28 12.51
C PRO A 59 -2.07 -27.49 12.45
N TYR A 60 -3.13 -27.42 13.24
CA TYR A 60 -4.15 -28.44 13.22
C TYR A 60 -5.07 -28.13 12.04
N CYS A 61 -5.07 -29.03 11.07
CA CYS A 61 -6.12 -29.04 10.08
C CYS A 61 -6.62 -30.45 9.82
N ASN A 62 -7.95 -30.56 9.85
CA ASN A 62 -8.69 -31.81 9.84
C ASN A 62 -9.76 -31.73 8.74
N TRP A 63 -10.33 -32.87 8.40
CA TRP A 63 -11.41 -33.00 7.44
C TRP A 63 -12.56 -33.81 8.06
N ASN A 64 -13.78 -33.47 7.67
CA ASN A 64 -14.99 -33.93 8.39
C ASN A 64 -15.40 -35.39 8.09
N SER A 65 -14.60 -36.20 7.38
CA SER A 65 -14.90 -37.63 7.10
C SER A 65 -13.75 -38.38 6.41
N VAL A 66 -13.57 -39.66 6.76
CA VAL A 66 -12.52 -40.56 6.24
C VAL A 66 -12.78 -41.05 4.80
N ILE A 67 -14.05 -41.05 4.34
CA ILE A 67 -14.42 -41.63 3.04
C ILE A 67 -14.47 -40.57 1.93
N THR A 68 -14.98 -39.38 2.25
CA THR A 68 -15.00 -38.22 1.35
C THR A 68 -14.84 -36.95 2.16
N THR A 69 -13.85 -36.12 1.80
CA THR A 69 -13.65 -34.85 2.49
C THR A 69 -14.75 -33.87 2.09
N THR A 70 -15.60 -33.51 3.04
CA THR A 70 -16.73 -32.57 2.84
C THR A 70 -16.42 -31.15 3.30
N ALA A 71 -15.42 -30.99 4.17
CA ALA A 71 -14.94 -29.69 4.62
C ALA A 71 -13.48 -29.77 5.04
N LEU A 72 -12.80 -28.63 4.93
CA LEU A 72 -11.44 -28.38 5.38
C LEU A 72 -11.51 -27.50 6.62
N ILE A 73 -10.90 -27.95 7.72
CA ILE A 73 -10.95 -27.29 9.02
C ILE A 73 -9.54 -26.87 9.39
N PHE A 74 -9.34 -25.64 9.87
CA PHE A 74 -8.04 -25.16 10.35
C PHE A 74 -8.18 -24.22 11.54
N THR A 75 -7.14 -24.17 12.38
CA THR A 75 -7.11 -23.33 13.58
C THR A 75 -6.08 -22.21 13.50
N TRP A 76 -6.46 -21.03 13.96
CA TRP A 76 -5.62 -19.84 13.93
C TRP A 76 -5.98 -18.89 15.09
N ALA A 77 -5.14 -17.90 15.34
CA ALA A 77 -5.44 -16.83 16.28
C ALA A 77 -5.19 -15.46 15.61
N PRO A 78 -6.09 -14.48 15.80
CA PRO A 78 -5.85 -13.14 15.33
C PRO A 78 -4.70 -12.51 16.11
N PRO A 79 -3.94 -11.61 15.48
CA PRO A 79 -3.02 -10.77 16.21
C PRO A 79 -3.78 -9.80 17.15
N ALA A 80 -3.07 -9.28 18.16
CA ALA A 80 -3.67 -8.38 19.14
C ALA A 80 -4.35 -7.17 18.47
N GLY A 81 -5.59 -6.88 18.88
CA GLY A 81 -6.41 -5.80 18.32
C GLY A 81 -7.23 -6.18 17.08
N TYR A 82 -7.14 -7.42 16.60
CA TYR A 82 -7.93 -7.93 15.47
C TYR A 82 -8.89 -9.04 15.91
N ALA A 83 -9.94 -9.27 15.13
CA ALA A 83 -10.98 -10.26 15.39
C ALA A 83 -11.30 -11.10 14.13
N SER A 84 -12.15 -12.12 14.26
CA SER A 84 -12.54 -13.00 13.15
C SER A 84 -13.30 -12.34 12.01
N THR A 85 -13.94 -11.21 12.24
CA THR A 85 -14.59 -10.42 11.19
C THR A 85 -13.57 -9.69 10.30
N SER A 86 -12.32 -9.68 10.70
CA SER A 86 -11.22 -8.97 10.03
C SER A 86 -10.28 -9.94 9.32
N VAL A 87 -10.78 -11.03 8.72
CA VAL A 87 -9.94 -11.91 7.91
C VAL A 87 -10.49 -12.13 6.52
N ARG A 88 -9.57 -12.28 5.57
CA ARG A 88 -9.85 -12.71 4.20
C ARG A 88 -9.28 -14.09 4.01
N ILE A 89 -10.12 -14.99 3.51
CA ILE A 89 -9.77 -16.36 3.18
C ILE A 89 -9.76 -16.46 1.66
N THR A 90 -8.62 -16.88 1.11
CA THR A 90 -8.45 -17.10 -0.32
C THR A 90 -7.96 -18.52 -0.54
N ALA A 91 -8.57 -19.26 -1.44
CA ALA A 91 -8.12 -20.57 -1.85
C ALA A 91 -7.44 -20.53 -3.21
N GLN A 92 -6.41 -21.36 -3.37
CA GLN A 92 -5.63 -21.47 -4.57
C GLN A 92 -5.40 -22.94 -4.92
N LYS A 93 -5.53 -23.26 -6.20
CA LYS A 93 -5.19 -24.55 -6.77
C LYS A 93 -4.49 -24.33 -8.11
N GLY A 94 -3.20 -24.64 -8.18
CA GLY A 94 -2.39 -24.28 -9.34
C GLY A 94 -2.42 -22.76 -9.57
N GLY A 95 -2.83 -22.34 -10.78
CA GLY A 95 -3.03 -20.93 -11.12
C GLY A 95 -4.45 -20.38 -10.87
N ALA A 96 -5.39 -21.21 -10.42
CA ALA A 96 -6.75 -20.78 -10.11
C ALA A 96 -6.83 -20.29 -8.66
N THR A 97 -7.42 -19.11 -8.45
CA THR A 97 -7.55 -18.47 -7.15
C THR A 97 -8.99 -18.03 -6.92
N GLN A 98 -9.47 -18.18 -5.70
CA GLN A 98 -10.85 -17.91 -5.31
C GLN A 98 -10.91 -17.28 -3.92
N VAL A 99 -11.68 -16.21 -3.76
CA VAL A 99 -12.01 -15.70 -2.42
C VAL A 99 -13.13 -16.56 -1.83
N ILE A 100 -12.96 -17.00 -0.59
CA ILE A 100 -13.95 -17.83 0.10
C ILE A 100 -14.87 -16.92 0.91
N THR A 101 -16.15 -16.92 0.54
CA THR A 101 -17.24 -16.29 1.29
C THR A 101 -18.16 -17.38 1.84
N GLY A 102 -18.58 -17.27 3.10
CA GLY A 102 -19.45 -18.26 3.75
C GLY A 102 -18.74 -19.38 4.52
N ALA A 103 -17.42 -19.29 4.74
CA ALA A 103 -16.74 -20.14 5.71
C ALA A 103 -17.28 -19.86 7.13
N THR A 104 -17.43 -20.91 7.93
CA THR A 104 -17.90 -20.77 9.33
C THR A 104 -16.70 -20.70 10.25
N THR A 105 -16.65 -19.71 11.15
CA THR A 105 -15.57 -19.59 12.12
C THR A 105 -16.14 -19.54 13.53
N THR A 106 -15.72 -20.47 14.39
CA THR A 106 -16.04 -20.48 15.83
C THR A 106 -14.82 -20.09 16.64
N SER A 107 -15.03 -19.59 17.87
CA SER A 107 -13.94 -19.19 18.76
C SER A 107 -14.06 -19.90 20.10
N SER A 108 -12.95 -20.39 20.63
CA SER A 108 -12.83 -20.95 21.97
C SER A 108 -11.48 -20.55 22.57
N GLY A 109 -11.49 -19.85 23.70
CA GLY A 109 -10.26 -19.48 24.41
C GLY A 109 -9.27 -18.63 23.60
N GLY A 110 -9.74 -17.80 22.65
CA GLY A 110 -8.88 -16.98 21.79
C GLY A 110 -8.32 -17.69 20.56
N VAL A 111 -8.60 -18.99 20.41
CA VAL A 111 -8.33 -19.76 19.19
C VAL A 111 -9.57 -19.81 18.34
N TYR A 112 -9.41 -19.52 17.05
CA TYR A 112 -10.46 -19.57 16.05
C TYR A 112 -10.34 -20.84 15.23
N THR A 113 -11.45 -21.53 15.04
CA THR A 113 -11.56 -22.71 14.18
C THR A 113 -12.41 -22.35 12.99
N THR A 114 -11.81 -22.35 11.80
CA THR A 114 -12.52 -22.06 10.55
C THR A 114 -12.78 -23.36 9.80
N THR A 115 -14.02 -23.51 9.34
CA THR A 115 -14.50 -24.62 8.52
C THR A 115 -14.87 -24.09 7.14
N VAL A 116 -14.20 -24.61 6.11
CA VAL A 116 -14.44 -24.32 4.70
C VAL A 116 -15.06 -25.56 4.05
N PRO A 117 -16.37 -25.58 3.78
CA PRO A 117 -17.00 -26.64 3.00
C PRO A 117 -16.37 -26.76 1.61
N VAL A 118 -16.15 -27.99 1.11
CA VAL A 118 -15.59 -28.20 -0.24
C VAL A 118 -16.51 -27.69 -1.35
N SER A 119 -17.80 -27.56 -1.07
CA SER A 119 -18.77 -26.93 -1.97
C SER A 119 -18.44 -25.46 -2.26
N LEU A 120 -17.76 -24.78 -1.33
CA LEU A 120 -17.27 -23.43 -1.53
C LEU A 120 -16.02 -23.39 -2.40
N LEU A 121 -15.40 -24.52 -2.78
CA LEU A 121 -14.19 -24.56 -3.60
C LEU A 121 -14.48 -24.96 -5.05
N ASN A 122 -15.77 -25.02 -5.42
CA ASN A 122 -16.22 -25.46 -6.74
C ASN A 122 -15.64 -24.63 -7.90
N ALA A 123 -15.32 -23.35 -7.69
CA ALA A 123 -14.74 -22.49 -8.71
C ALA A 123 -13.28 -22.85 -9.04
N LEU A 124 -12.62 -23.65 -8.19
CA LEU A 124 -11.28 -24.21 -8.45
C LEU A 124 -11.32 -25.47 -9.35
N GLY A 125 -12.53 -25.89 -9.76
CA GLY A 125 -12.78 -27.09 -10.56
C GLY A 125 -12.69 -28.37 -9.73
N SER A 126 -12.35 -29.49 -10.39
CA SER A 126 -12.24 -30.78 -9.70
C SER A 126 -11.15 -30.76 -8.63
N LEU A 127 -11.49 -31.12 -7.40
CA LEU A 127 -10.54 -31.22 -6.29
C LEU A 127 -9.91 -32.61 -6.16
N LEU A 128 -10.36 -33.57 -6.98
CA LEU A 128 -9.86 -34.94 -6.95
C LEU A 128 -8.39 -34.97 -7.39
N GLY A 129 -7.52 -35.53 -6.55
CA GLY A 129 -6.08 -35.57 -6.80
C GLY A 129 -5.38 -34.20 -6.69
N ALA A 130 -6.06 -33.18 -6.16
CA ALA A 130 -5.53 -31.81 -6.13
C ALA A 130 -4.83 -31.48 -4.81
N THR A 131 -3.88 -30.55 -4.90
CA THR A 131 -3.37 -29.81 -3.75
C THR A 131 -3.98 -28.41 -3.76
N VAL A 132 -4.60 -28.03 -2.64
CA VAL A 132 -5.23 -26.73 -2.42
C VAL A 132 -4.48 -26.00 -1.30
N VAL A 133 -4.13 -24.76 -1.55
CA VAL A 133 -3.53 -23.86 -0.55
C VAL A 133 -4.58 -22.82 -0.17
N ILE A 134 -4.74 -22.57 1.12
CA ILE A 134 -5.58 -21.48 1.62
C ILE A 134 -4.75 -20.46 2.35
N HIS A 135 -4.86 -19.24 1.85
CA HIS A 135 -4.26 -18.05 2.38
C HIS A 135 -5.25 -17.38 3.33
N LEU A 136 -4.86 -17.31 4.60
CA LEU A 136 -5.57 -16.55 5.61
C LEU A 136 -4.79 -15.26 5.88
N ALA A 137 -5.40 -14.11 5.62
CA ALA A 137 -4.81 -12.80 5.92
C ALA A 137 -5.77 -11.96 6.77
N VAL A 138 -5.21 -11.11 7.63
CA VAL A 138 -5.97 -10.11 8.37
C VAL A 138 -6.25 -8.92 7.47
N VAL A 139 -7.47 -8.40 7.53
CA VAL A 139 -7.92 -7.18 6.86
C VAL A 139 -7.98 -6.05 7.88
N ASP A 140 -7.29 -4.95 7.61
CA ASP A 140 -7.45 -3.72 8.38
C ASP A 140 -8.74 -3.00 7.96
N GLN A 141 -9.77 -3.05 8.81
CA GLN A 141 -11.12 -2.55 8.51
C GLN A 141 -11.17 -1.11 7.94
N PRO A 142 -10.38 -0.13 8.46
CA PRO A 142 -10.48 1.24 7.97
C PRO A 142 -9.85 1.44 6.58
N THR A 143 -8.89 0.60 6.21
CA THR A 143 -8.02 0.85 5.06
C THR A 143 -8.09 -0.23 3.99
N GLY A 144 -8.63 -1.41 4.31
CA GLY A 144 -8.73 -2.57 3.42
C GLY A 144 -7.42 -3.32 3.17
N TRP A 145 -6.31 -2.89 3.79
CA TRP A 145 -5.01 -3.52 3.61
C TRP A 145 -4.97 -4.92 4.23
N LEU A 146 -4.19 -5.79 3.60
CA LEU A 146 -4.01 -7.17 4.04
C LEU A 146 -2.67 -7.34 4.75
N SER A 147 -2.67 -8.16 5.80
CA SER A 147 -1.42 -8.68 6.39
C SER A 147 -0.73 -9.66 5.44
N LYS A 148 0.51 -10.02 5.79
CA LYS A 148 1.13 -11.24 5.27
C LYS A 148 0.22 -12.45 5.59
N PRO A 149 -0.04 -13.37 4.64
CA PRO A 149 -0.92 -14.50 4.89
C PRO A 149 -0.23 -15.63 5.67
N VAL A 150 -1.05 -16.46 6.29
CA VAL A 150 -0.66 -17.81 6.73
C VAL A 150 -1.27 -18.81 5.75
N ASP A 151 -0.47 -19.80 5.35
CA ASP A 151 -0.85 -20.77 4.34
C ASP A 151 -1.22 -22.10 4.98
N TYR A 152 -2.35 -22.65 4.57
CA TYR A 152 -2.80 -24.00 4.90
C TYR A 152 -2.89 -24.84 3.63
N THR A 153 -2.10 -25.89 3.56
CA THR A 153 -2.01 -26.78 2.40
C THR A 153 -2.71 -28.09 2.69
N TRP A 154 -3.69 -28.43 1.86
CA TRP A 154 -4.37 -29.73 1.85
C TRP A 154 -4.08 -30.48 0.56
N THR A 155 -3.78 -31.77 0.68
CA THR A 155 -3.65 -32.66 -0.47
C THR A 155 -4.77 -33.70 -0.45
N MET A 156 -5.46 -33.85 -1.57
CA MET A 156 -6.54 -34.81 -1.76
C MET A 156 -6.13 -35.89 -2.76
N THR A 157 -6.65 -37.10 -2.55
CA THR A 157 -6.51 -38.22 -3.49
C THR A 157 -7.54 -38.14 -4.60
N LEU A 158 -7.38 -38.98 -5.63
CA LEU A 158 -8.39 -39.16 -6.68
C LEU A 158 -9.72 -39.70 -6.16
N ALA A 159 -9.72 -40.35 -4.98
CA ALA A 159 -10.94 -40.80 -4.30
C ALA A 159 -11.65 -39.68 -3.52
N GLY A 160 -11.12 -38.45 -3.52
CA GLY A 160 -11.70 -37.33 -2.78
C GLY A 160 -11.41 -37.35 -1.27
N ILE A 161 -10.41 -38.14 -0.86
CA ILE A 161 -9.96 -38.23 0.53
C ILE A 161 -8.77 -37.29 0.71
N ALA A 162 -8.86 -36.35 1.65
CA ALA A 162 -7.71 -35.56 2.11
C ALA A 162 -6.73 -36.47 2.86
N VAL A 163 -5.46 -36.46 2.46
CA VAL A 163 -4.42 -37.38 2.96
C VAL A 163 -3.29 -36.67 3.69
N SER A 164 -3.12 -35.37 3.47
CA SER A 164 -2.21 -34.57 4.26
C SER A 164 -2.77 -33.17 4.49
N CYS A 165 -2.47 -32.63 5.67
CA CYS A 165 -2.61 -31.22 5.96
C CYS A 165 -1.34 -30.68 6.62
N SER A 166 -0.98 -29.45 6.26
CA SER A 166 0.02 -28.68 6.98
C SER A 166 -0.35 -27.20 6.91
N GLY A 167 0.04 -26.44 7.92
CA GLY A 167 0.03 -24.99 7.88
C GLY A 167 1.43 -24.45 8.07
N GLN A 168 1.70 -23.28 7.50
CA GLN A 168 2.99 -22.62 7.64
C GLN A 168 2.82 -21.11 7.49
N PRO A 169 3.56 -20.30 8.27
CA PRO A 169 3.65 -18.89 7.97
C PRO A 169 4.35 -18.73 6.61
N THR A 170 3.86 -17.84 5.77
CA THR A 170 4.59 -17.44 4.55
C THR A 170 5.78 -16.56 4.89
#